data_AF-A0A517MSC3-F1
#
_entry.id   AF-A0A517MSC3-F1
#
_cell.length_a   1.000
_cell.length_b   1.000
_cell.length_c   1.000
_cell.angle_alpha   90.00
_cell.angle_beta   90.00
_cell.angle_gamma   90.00
#
_symmetry.space_group_name_H-M   'P 1'
#
loop_
_entity.id
_entity.type
_entity.pdbx_description
1 polymer ?
#
loop_
_entity_poly.entity_id
_entity_poly.type
_entity_poly.pdbx_seq_one_letter_code
_entity_poly.pdbx_strand_id
1 'polypeptide(L)'
;MGLMGLKSTHVSKSAVYPSIPTQYKVFVNERGLFEGFTSGRPGYIRLWALENIMEFNADLSVDELAPGYIAFAGNGAGEVAAFDGTGAVFMLPMIGMEAQYADPIASSFSELAGRFKYSRRPSVVMRVWRQFKFLFHPLRK
;
A
#
# COMPACT_ATOMS: atom_id res chain seq x y z
N MET A 1 56.53 12.23 15.45
CA MET A 1 56.08 12.67 14.10
C MET A 1 55.17 11.60 13.53
N GLY A 2 53.93 11.96 13.17
CA GLY A 2 52.95 11.06 12.54
C GLY A 2 51.68 10.86 13.37
N LEU A 3 50.68 11.69 13.08
CA LEU A 3 49.39 11.83 13.77
C LEU A 3 48.40 10.71 13.47
N MET A 4 47.49 10.52 14.43
CA MET A 4 46.18 9.87 14.35
C MET A 4 45.33 10.30 13.14
N GLY A 5 44.40 9.41 12.76
CA GLY A 5 43.13 9.75 12.13
C GLY A 5 42.94 9.09 10.75
N LEU A 6 41.82 8.47 10.39
CA LEU A 6 40.51 8.28 11.00
C LEU A 6 39.97 6.96 10.43
N LYS A 7 39.55 6.02 11.27
CA LYS A 7 38.59 5.00 10.83
C LYS A 7 37.28 5.76 10.65
N SER A 8 36.81 5.90 9.41
CA SER A 8 35.48 6.43 9.12
C SER A 8 34.45 5.42 9.64
N THR A 9 34.10 5.52 10.92
CA THR A 9 32.91 4.91 11.47
C THR A 9 31.74 5.74 10.99
N HIS A 10 31.16 5.37 9.85
CA HIS A 10 29.78 5.73 9.58
C HIS A 10 28.95 5.11 10.71
N VAL A 11 28.53 5.95 11.65
CA VAL A 11 27.46 5.61 12.58
C VAL A 11 26.23 5.44 11.71
N SER A 12 25.87 4.21 11.40
CA SER A 12 24.55 3.87 10.89
C SER A 12 23.55 4.34 11.94
N LYS A 13 22.95 5.51 11.70
CA LYS A 13 21.81 5.98 12.47
C LYS A 13 20.74 4.92 12.26
N SER A 14 20.52 4.06 13.24
CA SER A 14 19.61 2.92 13.11
C SER A 14 18.23 3.46 12.75
N ALA A 15 17.81 3.31 11.50
CA ALA A 15 16.51 3.72 11.04
C ALA A 15 15.46 2.90 11.79
N VAL A 16 14.62 3.58 12.57
CA VAL A 16 13.50 2.95 13.26
C VAL A 16 12.27 3.18 12.42
N TYR A 17 11.98 2.26 11.51
CA TYR A 17 10.67 2.25 10.88
C TYR A 17 9.59 2.00 11.93
N PRO A 18 8.42 2.64 11.81
CA PRO A 18 7.26 2.20 12.57
C PRO A 18 6.92 0.75 12.22
N SER A 19 6.35 0.02 13.18
CA SER A 19 5.90 -1.34 12.91
C SER A 19 4.75 -1.33 11.92
N ILE A 20 4.79 -2.21 10.91
CA ILE A 20 3.67 -2.40 9.98
C ILE A 20 2.39 -2.78 10.76
N PRO A 21 1.28 -2.04 10.61
CA PRO A 21 0.03 -2.31 11.34
C PRO A 21 -0.51 -3.72 11.12
N THR A 22 -1.01 -4.35 12.20
CA THR A 22 -1.59 -5.70 12.15
C THR A 22 -2.74 -5.81 11.15
N GLN A 23 -3.55 -4.76 11.01
CA GLN A 23 -4.67 -4.71 10.05
C GLN A 23 -4.22 -4.96 8.61
N TYR A 24 -3.07 -4.39 8.22
CA TYR A 24 -2.50 -4.59 6.89
C TYR A 24 -2.01 -6.03 6.70
N LYS A 25 -1.27 -6.55 7.68
CA LYS A 25 -0.76 -7.94 7.66
C LYS A 25 -1.89 -8.95 7.53
N VAL A 26 -2.94 -8.79 8.35
CA VAL A 26 -4.13 -9.66 8.32
C VAL A 26 -4.81 -9.55 6.96
N PHE A 27 -5.00 -8.35 6.43
CA PHE A 27 -5.62 -8.18 5.11
C PHE A 27 -4.85 -8.87 3.99
N VAL A 28 -3.52 -8.68 3.92
CA VAL A 28 -2.69 -9.32 2.90
C VAL A 28 -2.71 -10.83 3.03
N ASN A 29 -2.65 -11.37 4.26
CA ASN A 29 -2.68 -12.81 4.50
C ASN A 29 -4.04 -13.44 4.16
N GLU A 30 -5.14 -12.76 4.46
CA GLU A 30 -6.50 -13.31 4.27
C GLU A 30 -7.06 -13.07 2.86
N ARG A 31 -6.72 -11.93 2.24
CA ARG A 31 -7.33 -11.48 0.98
C ARG A 31 -6.33 -11.36 -0.17
N GLY A 32 -5.04 -11.50 0.10
CA GLY A 32 -3.98 -11.22 -0.85
C GLY A 32 -3.79 -9.72 -1.08
N LEU A 33 -2.94 -9.40 -2.06
CA LEU A 33 -2.67 -8.03 -2.48
C LEU A 33 -3.85 -7.44 -3.23
N PHE A 34 -4.03 -6.13 -3.08
CA PHE A 34 -5.00 -5.36 -3.85
C PHE A 34 -4.29 -4.40 -4.80
N GLU A 35 -4.78 -4.35 -6.03
CA GLU A 35 -4.42 -3.35 -7.03
C GLU A 35 -5.69 -2.83 -7.69
N GLY A 36 -5.93 -1.53 -7.63
CA GLY A 36 -7.10 -0.94 -8.26
C GLY A 36 -7.54 0.40 -7.68
N PHE A 37 -8.76 0.80 -8.05
CA PHE A 37 -9.30 2.11 -7.71
C PHE A 37 -9.86 2.19 -6.29
N THR A 38 -9.90 3.40 -5.74
CA THR A 38 -10.50 3.71 -4.42
C THR A 38 -11.60 4.77 -4.56
N SER A 39 -12.57 4.80 -3.62
CA SER A 39 -13.69 5.77 -3.63
C SER A 39 -13.31 7.24 -3.32
N GLY A 40 -12.03 7.59 -3.26
CA GLY A 40 -11.50 8.88 -2.82
C GLY A 40 -10.00 8.94 -3.07
N ARG A 41 -9.21 9.68 -2.28
CA ARG A 41 -7.74 9.53 -2.31
C ARG A 41 -7.33 8.11 -1.89
N PRO A 42 -6.31 7.48 -2.52
CA PRO A 42 -5.43 8.02 -3.57
C PRO A 42 -5.96 7.90 -5.02
N GLY A 43 -7.20 7.50 -5.22
CA GLY A 43 -7.78 7.28 -6.56
C GLY A 43 -7.41 5.91 -7.11
N TYR A 44 -6.13 5.55 -7.07
CA TYR A 44 -5.61 4.22 -7.40
C TYR A 44 -4.54 3.81 -6.37
N ILE A 45 -4.48 2.54 -6.03
CA ILE A 45 -3.50 2.00 -5.08
C ILE A 45 -3.05 0.59 -5.51
N ARG A 46 -1.76 0.32 -5.33
CA ARG A 46 -1.14 -1.00 -5.52
C ARG A 46 -0.39 -1.38 -4.25
N LEU A 47 -0.95 -2.32 -3.49
CA LEU A 47 -0.33 -2.83 -2.26
C LEU A 47 0.93 -3.63 -2.58
N TRP A 48 1.95 -3.51 -1.73
CA TRP A 48 3.18 -4.30 -1.82
C TRP A 48 3.10 -5.59 -1.01
N ALA A 49 3.90 -6.59 -1.35
CA ALA A 49 4.02 -7.78 -0.51
C ALA A 49 4.76 -7.45 0.80
N LEU A 50 4.43 -8.15 1.89
CA LEU A 50 5.00 -7.88 3.21
C LEU A 50 6.53 -8.00 3.22
N GLU A 51 7.04 -8.99 2.49
CA GLU A 51 8.45 -9.30 2.31
C GLU A 51 9.20 -8.22 1.52
N ASN A 52 8.53 -7.47 0.65
CA ASN A 52 9.13 -6.42 -0.18
C ASN A 52 9.12 -5.04 0.49
N ILE A 53 8.37 -4.84 1.58
CA ILE A 53 8.22 -3.52 2.21
C ILE A 53 9.59 -2.96 2.62
N MET A 54 10.44 -3.78 3.26
CA MET A 54 11.74 -3.31 3.74
C MET A 54 12.68 -2.91 2.60
N GLU A 55 12.73 -3.72 1.54
CA GLU A 55 13.52 -3.46 0.34
C GLU A 55 13.07 -2.16 -0.34
N PHE A 56 11.76 -2.00 -0.59
CA PHE A 56 11.24 -0.81 -1.26
C PHE A 56 11.40 0.48 -0.43
N ASN A 57 11.34 0.39 0.90
CA ASN A 57 11.60 1.56 1.74
C ASN A 57 13.08 1.97 1.72
N ALA A 58 13.99 1.00 1.63
CA ALA A 58 15.42 1.27 1.47
C ALA A 58 15.73 1.88 0.10
N ASP A 59 15.17 1.32 -0.97
CA ASP A 59 15.34 1.81 -2.35
C ASP A 59 14.83 3.25 -2.53
N LEU A 60 13.76 3.60 -1.81
CA LEU A 60 13.17 4.94 -1.80
C LEU A 60 13.78 5.86 -0.74
N SER A 61 14.70 5.36 0.09
CA SER A 61 15.33 6.11 1.21
C SER A 61 14.31 6.77 2.14
N VAL A 62 13.19 6.08 2.41
CA VAL A 62 12.06 6.62 3.19
C VAL A 62 12.49 7.00 4.61
N ASP A 63 13.39 6.24 5.21
CA ASP A 63 13.93 6.50 6.54
C ASP A 63 14.77 7.78 6.62
N GLU A 64 15.46 8.13 5.54
CA GLU A 64 16.27 9.34 5.44
C GLU A 64 15.40 10.56 5.11
N LEU A 65 14.48 10.40 4.15
CA LEU A 65 13.69 11.51 3.59
C LEU A 65 12.40 11.78 4.38
N ALA A 66 11.78 10.74 4.95
CA ALA A 66 10.52 10.79 5.70
C ALA A 66 10.61 9.98 7.00
N PRO A 67 11.50 10.35 7.94
CA PRO A 67 11.65 9.60 9.19
C PRO A 67 10.33 9.52 9.97
N GLY A 68 10.01 8.33 10.48
CA GLY A 68 8.76 8.05 11.19
C GLY A 68 7.64 7.48 10.31
N TYR A 69 7.89 7.34 9.00
CA TYR A 69 6.98 6.70 8.05
C TYR A 69 7.52 5.36 7.54
N ILE A 70 6.61 4.49 7.10
CA ILE A 70 6.93 3.30 6.32
C ILE A 70 5.96 3.16 5.14
N ALA A 71 6.49 3.22 3.93
CA ALA A 71 5.71 3.06 2.71
C ALA A 71 5.25 1.59 2.53
N PHE A 72 4.04 1.39 2.03
CA PHE A 72 3.46 0.05 1.86
C PHE A 72 2.67 -0.15 0.55
N ALA A 73 2.50 0.92 -0.23
CA ALA A 73 1.81 0.88 -1.51
C ALA A 73 2.21 2.05 -2.39
N GLY A 74 2.04 1.90 -3.71
CA GLY A 74 2.17 3.01 -4.67
C GLY A 74 0.82 3.44 -5.23
N ASN A 75 0.71 4.69 -5.69
CA ASN A 75 -0.47 5.18 -6.42
C ASN A 75 -0.33 5.08 -7.96
N GLY A 76 0.78 4.54 -8.46
CA GLY A 76 1.06 4.43 -9.91
C GLY A 76 1.45 5.75 -10.60
N ALA A 77 1.59 6.85 -9.86
CA ALA A 77 1.82 8.19 -10.38
C ALA A 77 2.83 9.01 -9.54
N GLY A 78 3.85 8.36 -8.98
CA GLY A 78 4.96 9.03 -8.28
C GLY A 78 4.71 9.37 -6.81
N GLU A 79 3.68 8.82 -6.18
CA GLU A 79 3.48 8.91 -4.73
C GLU A 79 3.36 7.51 -4.11
N VAL A 80 3.67 7.43 -2.82
CA VAL A 80 3.51 6.23 -2.00
C VAL A 80 2.50 6.47 -0.88
N ALA A 81 1.73 5.44 -0.53
CA ALA A 81 1.01 5.42 0.72
C ALA A 81 1.93 4.89 1.82
N ALA A 82 1.93 5.57 2.96
CA ALA A 82 2.77 5.24 4.11
C ALA A 82 2.00 5.23 5.42
N PHE A 83 2.45 4.38 6.36
CA PHE A 83 1.98 4.40 7.74
C PHE A 83 2.89 5.29 8.59
N ASP A 84 2.31 6.03 9.53
CA ASP A 84 3.04 6.62 10.64
C ASP A 84 3.14 5.65 11.85
N GLY A 85 3.73 6.12 12.95
CA GLY A 85 3.83 5.34 14.19
C GLY A 85 2.50 5.02 14.89
N THR A 86 1.39 5.66 14.51
CA THR A 86 0.05 5.38 15.04
C THR A 86 -0.71 4.36 14.19
N GLY A 87 -0.27 4.14 12.95
CA GLY A 87 -0.95 3.33 11.94
C GLY A 87 -1.92 4.12 11.06
N ALA A 88 -1.92 5.45 11.16
CA ALA A 88 -2.61 6.33 10.22
C ALA A 88 -1.92 6.30 8.86
N VAL A 89 -2.67 6.60 7.80
CA VAL A 89 -2.23 6.47 6.41
C VAL A 89 -2.08 7.84 5.76
N PHE A 90 -0.92 8.06 5.16
CA PHE A 90 -0.55 9.29 4.46
C PHE A 90 -0.16 9.00 3.02
N MET A 91 -0.29 9.99 2.15
CA MET A 91 0.40 10.01 0.85
C MET A 91 1.68 10.83 0.97
N LEU A 92 2.77 10.29 0.45
CA LEU A 92 4.07 10.96 0.34
C LEU A 92 4.50 11.02 -1.13
N PRO A 93 4.96 12.19 -1.61
CA PRO A 93 5.55 12.28 -2.94
C PRO A 93 6.90 11.54 -2.98
N MET A 94 7.21 10.83 -4.07
CA MET A 94 8.51 10.16 -4.23
C MET A 94 9.65 11.15 -4.52
N ILE A 95 9.33 12.37 -4.99
CA ILE A 95 10.28 13.46 -5.20
C ILE A 95 9.97 14.53 -4.14
N GLY A 96 10.97 14.90 -3.33
CA GLY A 96 10.74 15.80 -2.21
C GLY A 96 9.86 15.16 -1.13
N MET A 97 10.22 13.94 -0.70
CA MET A 97 9.46 13.12 0.26
C MET A 97 9.47 13.68 1.69
N GLU A 98 9.73 14.97 1.91
CA GLU A 98 9.81 15.52 3.26
C GLU A 98 8.47 15.40 3.99
N ALA A 99 8.52 15.11 5.30
CA ALA A 99 7.34 14.89 6.14
C ALA A 99 6.30 16.03 6.11
N GLN A 100 6.72 17.27 5.83
CA GLN A 100 5.81 18.42 5.69
C GLN A 100 4.84 18.29 4.51
N TYR A 101 5.14 17.44 3.54
CA TYR A 101 4.31 17.15 2.36
C TYR A 101 3.45 15.90 2.54
N ALA A 102 3.49 15.26 3.72
CA ALA A 102 2.64 14.14 4.04
C ALA A 102 1.16 14.56 4.12
N ASP A 103 0.35 14.00 3.23
CA ASP A 103 -1.10 14.28 3.20
C ASP A 103 -1.88 13.14 3.87
N PRO A 104 -2.57 13.37 5.00
CA PRO A 104 -3.34 12.34 5.67
C PRO A 104 -4.55 11.92 4.82
N ILE A 105 -4.67 10.62 4.54
CA ILE A 105 -5.79 10.09 3.73
C ILE A 105 -6.71 9.14 4.51
N ALA A 106 -6.24 8.51 5.58
CA ALA A 106 -7.07 7.67 6.45
C ALA A 106 -6.47 7.56 7.86
N SER A 107 -7.32 7.37 8.87
CA SER A 107 -6.91 7.14 10.26
C SER A 107 -6.38 5.73 10.52
N SER A 108 -6.60 4.80 9.58
CA SER A 108 -6.17 3.40 9.69
C SER A 108 -6.16 2.71 8.32
N PHE A 109 -5.46 1.57 8.23
CA PHE A 109 -5.52 0.73 7.03
C PHE A 109 -6.94 0.21 6.75
N SER A 110 -7.68 -0.20 7.79
CA SER A 110 -9.06 -0.69 7.61
C SER A 110 -9.99 0.36 6.99
N GLU A 111 -9.84 1.63 7.38
CA GLU A 111 -10.59 2.73 6.77
C GLU A 111 -10.24 2.90 5.28
N LEU A 112 -8.95 2.87 4.93
CA LEU A 112 -8.50 2.92 3.53
C LEU A 112 -9.03 1.73 2.73
N ALA A 113 -8.91 0.51 3.26
CA ALA A 113 -9.36 -0.73 2.60
C ALA A 113 -10.87 -0.75 2.36
N GLY A 114 -11.66 -0.11 3.24
CA GLY A 114 -13.10 0.09 3.03
C GLY A 114 -13.44 0.89 1.77
N ARG A 115 -12.47 1.61 1.20
CA ARG A 115 -12.65 2.40 -0.03
C ARG A 115 -12.28 1.64 -1.29
N PHE A 116 -11.71 0.44 -1.21
CA PHE A 116 -11.28 -0.34 -2.37
C PHE A 116 -12.45 -0.72 -3.28
N LYS A 117 -12.31 -0.44 -4.57
CA LYS A 117 -13.29 -0.77 -5.60
C LYS A 117 -12.92 -2.10 -6.25
N TYR A 118 -13.51 -3.17 -5.73
CA TYR A 118 -13.41 -4.48 -6.38
C TYR A 118 -14.23 -4.44 -7.67
N SER A 119 -13.55 -4.65 -8.80
CA SER A 119 -14.22 -4.84 -10.07
C SER A 119 -15.11 -6.07 -9.96
N ARG A 120 -16.43 -5.88 -9.90
CA ARG A 120 -17.41 -6.97 -10.02
C ARG A 120 -17.34 -7.50 -11.44
N ARG A 121 -16.39 -8.38 -11.75
CA ARG A 121 -16.55 -9.30 -12.87
C ARG A 121 -17.51 -10.38 -12.39
N PRO A 122 -18.73 -10.51 -12.96
CA PRO A 122 -19.47 -11.76 -12.79
C PRO A 122 -18.55 -12.87 -13.26
N SER A 123 -18.42 -13.93 -12.46
CA SER A 123 -17.70 -15.12 -12.87
C SER A 123 -18.16 -15.55 -14.27
N VAL A 124 -17.24 -16.06 -15.11
CA VAL A 124 -17.58 -16.54 -16.46
C VAL A 124 -18.75 -17.54 -16.41
N VAL A 125 -18.83 -18.30 -15.32
CA VAL A 125 -19.96 -19.17 -14.95
C VAL A 125 -21.31 -18.43 -14.97
N MET A 126 -21.43 -17.24 -14.37
CA MET A 126 -22.69 -16.47 -14.40
C MET A 126 -23.06 -15.91 -15.78
N ARG A 127 -22.10 -15.73 -16.69
CA ARG A 127 -22.36 -15.26 -18.06
C ARG A 127 -23.03 -16.34 -18.90
N VAL A 128 -22.59 -17.60 -18.77
CA VAL A 128 -23.19 -18.74 -19.46
C VAL A 128 -24.61 -19.02 -18.97
N TRP A 129 -24.86 -18.98 -17.66
CA TRP A 129 -26.19 -19.21 -17.10
C TRP A 129 -27.25 -18.17 -17.50
N ARG A 130 -26.85 -16.91 -17.77
CA ARG A 130 -27.78 -15.88 -18.29
C ARG A 130 -28.14 -16.06 -19.76
N GLN A 131 -27.23 -16.62 -20.58
CA GLN A 131 -27.52 -16.96 -21.98
C GLN A 131 -28.46 -18.17 -22.08
N PHE A 132 -28.31 -19.16 -21.19
CA PHE A 132 -29.12 -20.38 -21.21
C PHE A 132 -30.50 -20.26 -20.52
N LYS A 133 -30.74 -19.23 -19.70
CA LYS A 133 -32.07 -18.98 -19.10
C LYS A 133 -33.15 -18.61 -20.12
N PHE A 134 -32.78 -18.23 -21.34
CA PHE A 134 -33.73 -17.96 -22.43
C PHE A 134 -34.12 -19.22 -23.23
N LEU A 135 -33.43 -20.36 -23.06
CA LEU A 135 -33.72 -21.57 -23.84
C LEU A 135 -34.64 -22.58 -23.15
N PHE A 136 -34.91 -22.44 -21.86
CA PHE A 136 -35.76 -23.37 -21.10
C PHE A 136 -36.91 -22.62 -20.41
N HIS A 137 -37.85 -22.13 -21.20
CA HIS A 137 -39.22 -21.94 -20.74
C HIS A 137 -39.98 -23.25 -21.02
N PRO A 138 -40.49 -23.98 -20.03
CA PRO A 138 -41.41 -25.06 -20.31
C PRO A 138 -42.71 -24.43 -20.82
N LEU A 139 -43.11 -24.81 -22.04
CA LEU A 139 -44.45 -24.55 -22.55
C LEU A 139 -45.45 -25.05 -21.52
N ARG A 140 -46.11 -24.12 -20.80
CA ARG A 140 -47.31 -24.46 -20.03
C ARG A 140 -48.41 -24.78 -21.04
N LYS A 141 -48.92 -26.01 -20.96
CA LYS A 141 -50.18 -26.41 -21.60
C LYS A 141 -51.35 -25.65 -20.99
#